data_AF-A0A1G2SYK6-F1
#
_entry.id   AF-A0A1G2SYK6-F1
#
_cell.length_a   1.000
_cell.length_b   1.000
_cell.length_c   1.000
_cell.angle_alpha   90.00
_cell.angle_beta   90.00
_cell.angle_gamma   90.00
#
_symmetry.space_group_name_H-M   'P 1'
#
loop_
_entity.id
_entity.type
_entity.pdbx_description
1 polymer ?
#
loop_
_entity_poly.entity_id
_entity_poly.type
_entity_poly.pdbx_seq_one_letter_code
_entity_poly.pdbx_strand_id
1 'polypeptide(L)' 'MTQKVIKVGDSVAVVIPKKSLKELGLKLGDEVVVDVNPKSQSMSIRSLAKPSKHQERIAELAYNFINRYRKDLEALANK' A
#
# COMPACT_ATOMS: atom_id res chain seq x y z
N MET A 1 10.09 -3.83 -16.05
CA MET A 1 9.65 -5.21 -16.35
C MET A 1 8.27 -5.11 -16.98
N THR A 2 8.04 -5.75 -18.12
CA THR A 2 6.75 -5.78 -18.79
C THR A 2 6.25 -7.22 -18.81
N GLN A 3 5.02 -7.44 -18.33
CA GLN A 3 4.40 -8.76 -18.25
C GLN A 3 3.14 -8.76 -19.12
N LYS A 4 2.86 -9.88 -19.78
CA LYS A 4 1.64 -10.02 -20.58
C LYS A 4 0.44 -10.30 -19.68
N VAL A 5 -0.70 -9.80 -20.15
CA VAL A 5 -2.02 -10.09 -19.62
C VAL A 5 -2.50 -11.41 -20.24
N ILE A 6 -2.92 -12.38 -19.43
CA ILE A 6 -3.34 -13.72 -19.87
C ILE A 6 -4.78 -14.02 -19.44
N LYS A 7 -5.53 -14.75 -20.27
CA LYS A 7 -6.87 -15.23 -19.93
C LYS A 7 -6.78 -16.46 -19.03
N VAL A 8 -7.52 -16.47 -17.93
CA VAL A 8 -7.61 -17.57 -16.97
C VAL A 8 -9.09 -17.84 -16.69
N GLY A 9 -9.66 -18.86 -17.36
CA GLY A 9 -11.10 -19.11 -17.32
C GLY A 9 -11.88 -17.89 -17.85
N ASP A 10 -12.83 -17.41 -17.05
CA ASP A 10 -13.61 -16.20 -17.33
C ASP A 10 -12.93 -14.91 -16.82
N SER A 11 -11.72 -15.03 -16.26
CA SER A 11 -10.95 -13.93 -15.67
C SER A 11 -9.68 -13.63 -16.45
N VAL A 12 -8.98 -12.59 -16.02
CA VAL A 12 -7.74 -12.10 -16.60
C VAL A 12 -6.69 -11.98 -15.51
N ALA A 13 -5.46 -12.43 -15.78
CA ALA A 13 -4.36 -12.41 -14.83
C ALA A 13 -3.10 -11.77 -15.43
N VAL A 14 -2.25 -11.24 -14.55
CA VAL A 14 -0.89 -10.80 -14.87
C VAL A 14 0.09 -11.65 -14.08
N VAL A 15 1.12 -12.16 -14.75
CA VAL A 15 2.14 -12.98 -14.09
C VAL A 15 3.10 -12.07 -13.32
N ILE A 16 3.20 -12.24 -12.00
CA ILE A 16 4.20 -11.56 -11.18
C ILE A 16 5.41 -12.49 -11.00
N PRO A 17 6.61 -12.10 -11.43
CA PRO A 17 7.80 -12.94 -11.24
C PRO A 17 8.15 -13.15 -9.76
N LYS A 18 8.77 -14.30 -9.45
CA LYS A 18 9.15 -14.69 -8.08
C LYS A 18 10.00 -13.63 -7.35
N LYS A 19 10.83 -12.87 -8.07
CA LYS A 19 11.64 -11.78 -7.50
C LYS A 19 10.75 -10.66 -6.97
N SER A 20 9.85 -10.14 -7.80
CA SER A 20 8.90 -9.10 -7.43
C SER A 20 7.91 -9.57 -6.36
N LEU A 21 7.52 -10.85 -6.38
CA LEU A 21 6.68 -11.42 -5.32
C LEU A 21 7.35 -11.33 -3.93
N LYS A 22 8.66 -11.61 -3.85
CA LYS A 22 9.45 -11.47 -2.62
C LYS A 22 9.63 -10.01 -2.20
N GLU A 23 9.89 -9.12 -3.14
CA GLU A 23 10.05 -7.67 -2.89
C GLU A 23 8.75 -7.04 -2.35
N LEU A 24 7.60 -7.49 -2.87
CA LEU A 24 6.28 -7.07 -2.39
C LEU A 24 5.88 -7.71 -1.06
N GLY A 25 6.67 -8.65 -0.54
CA GLY A 25 6.37 -9.38 0.70
C GLY A 25 5.14 -10.29 0.61
N LEU A 26 4.70 -10.63 -0.61
CA LEU A 26 3.52 -11.45 -0.86
C LEU A 26 3.89 -12.93 -0.95
N LYS A 27 2.96 -13.79 -0.53
CA LYS A 27 3.02 -15.24 -0.67
C LYS A 27 1.83 -15.74 -1.49
N LEU A 28 1.97 -16.96 -2.01
CA LEU A 28 0.85 -17.63 -2.68
C LEU A 28 -0.27 -17.88 -1.66
N GLY A 29 -1.48 -17.42 -1.98
CA GLY A 29 -2.64 -17.51 -1.08
C GLY A 29 -2.87 -16.29 -0.19
N ASP A 30 -2.00 -15.27 -0.26
CA ASP A 30 -2.23 -14.02 0.48
C ASP A 30 -3.39 -13.22 -0.13
N GLU A 31 -4.20 -12.61 0.74
CA GLU A 31 -5.19 -11.62 0.34
C GLU A 31 -4.53 -10.28 0.00
N VAL A 32 -4.94 -9.70 -1.12
CA VAL A 32 -4.41 -8.44 -1.63
C VAL A 32 -5.55 -7.49 -1.98
N VAL A 33 -5.30 -6.20 -1.81
CA VAL A 33 -6.19 -5.15 -2.29
C VAL A 33 -5.72 -4.73 -3.67
N VAL A 34 -6.66 -4.71 -4.61
CA VAL A 34 -6.44 -4.24 -5.99
C VAL A 34 -7.24 -2.95 -6.17
N ASP A 35 -6.51 -1.83 -6.21
CA ASP A 35 -7.10 -0.53 -6.49
C ASP A 35 -6.88 -0.17 -7.96
N VAL A 36 -7.96 0.20 -8.65
CA VAL A 36 -7.92 0.66 -10.03
C VAL A 36 -8.17 2.15 -10.04
N ASN A 37 -7.18 2.92 -10.52
CA ASN A 37 -7.33 4.35 -10.72
C ASN A 37 -7.66 4.63 -12.20
N PRO A 38 -8.92 4.97 -12.54
CA PRO A 38 -9.31 5.20 -13.92
C PRO A 38 -8.69 6.47 -14.53
N LYS A 39 -8.29 7.45 -13.70
CA LYS A 39 -7.70 8.70 -14.19
C LYS A 39 -6.27 8.52 -14.70
N SER A 40 -5.49 7.71 -13.98
CA SER A 40 -4.10 7.38 -14.36
C SER A 40 -3.99 6.08 -15.15
N GLN A 41 -5.11 5.40 -15.42
CA GLN A 41 -5.17 4.08 -16.05
C GLN A 41 -4.20 3.08 -15.39
N SER A 42 -4.07 3.16 -14.07
CA SER A 42 -3.12 2.35 -13.30
C SER A 42 -3.85 1.45 -12.31
N MET A 43 -3.25 0.29 -12.07
CA MET A 43 -3.68 -0.66 -11.05
C MET A 43 -2.57 -0.75 -10.01
N SER A 44 -2.92 -0.56 -8.74
CA SER A 44 -2.00 -0.76 -7.63
C SER A 44 -2.43 -1.96 -6.80
N ILE A 45 -1.50 -2.88 -6.60
CA ILE A 45 -1.69 -4.08 -5.78
C ILE A 45 -0.95 -3.84 -4.47
N ARG A 46 -1.65 -3.97 -3.35
CA ARG A 46 -1.09 -3.82 -2.01
C ARG A 46 -1.44 -5.03 -1.16
N SER A 47 -0.49 -5.47 -0.34
CA SER A 47 -0.75 -6.51 0.66
C SER A 47 -1.81 -6.00 1.64
N LEU A 48 -2.79 -6.85 1.98
CA LEU A 48 -3.72 -6.60 3.08
C LEU A 48 -3.04 -6.88 4.44
N ALA A 49 -1.77 -6.49 4.59
CA ALA A 49 -1.07 -6.60 5.86
C ALA A 49 -1.77 -5.68 6.86
N LYS A 50 -2.46 -6.28 7.83
CA LYS A 50 -2.96 -5.51 8.97
C LYS A 50 -1.76 -4.85 9.67
N PRO A 51 -1.83 -3.55 9.99
CA PRO A 51 -0.77 -2.90 10.74
C PRO A 51 -0.52 -3.70 12.01
N SER A 52 0.75 -3.94 12.33
CA SER A 52 1.10 -4.59 13.60
C SER A 52 0.63 -3.71 14.76
N LYS A 53 0.34 -4.31 15.93
CA LYS A 53 0.00 -3.54 17.15
C LYS A 53 1.03 -2.46 17.48
N HIS A 54 2.30 -2.69 17.12
CA HIS A 54 3.36 -1.71 17.29
C HIS A 54 3.20 -0.51 16.33
N GLN A 55 2.89 -0.77 15.06
CA GLN A 55 2.60 0.28 14.07
C GLN A 55 1.34 1.07 14.43
N GLU A 56 0.28 0.41 14.93
CA GLU A 56 -0.92 1.08 15.43
C GLU A 56 -0.59 2.04 16.57
N ARG A 57 0.21 1.58 17.55
CA ARG A 57 0.65 2.41 18.68
C ARG A 57 1.52 3.58 18.25
N ILE A 58 2.42 3.38 17.27
CA ILE A 58 3.22 4.47 16.71
C ILE A 58 2.31 5.50 16.02
N ALA A 59 1.35 5.04 15.21
CA ALA A 59 0.42 5.92 14.51
C ALA A 59 -0.42 6.75 15.50
N GLU A 60 -0.88 6.14 16.58
CA GLU A 60 -1.62 6.84 17.64
C GLU A 60 -0.76 7.88 18.35
N LEU A 61 0.49 7.53 18.72
CA LEU A 61 1.42 8.47 19.33
C LEU A 61 1.75 9.65 18.40
N ALA A 62 2.02 9.36 17.12
CA ALA A 62 2.30 10.39 16.12
C ALA A 62 1.09 11.31 15.92
N TYR A 63 -0.11 10.75 15.81
CA TYR A 63 -1.35 11.51 15.70
C TYR A 63 -1.57 12.44 16.90
N ASN A 64 -1.38 11.91 18.12
CA ASN A 64 -1.51 12.68 19.35
C ASN A 64 -0.46 13.78 19.44
N PHE A 65 0.79 13.51 19.05
CA PHE A 65 1.87 14.49 19.02
C PHE A 65 1.56 15.64 18.04
N ILE A 66 1.17 15.30 16.80
CA ILE A 66 0.81 16.28 15.77
C ILE A 66 -0.33 17.17 16.27
N ASN A 67 -1.35 16.60 16.89
CA ASN A 67 -2.48 17.37 17.40
C ASN A 67 -2.08 18.26 18.58
N ARG A 68 -1.23 17.77 19.48
CA ARG A 68 -0.76 18.54 20.64
C ARG A 68 0.03 19.77 20.23
N TYR A 69 0.90 19.63 19.23
CA TYR A 69 1.82 20.69 18.79
C TYR A 69 1.42 21.32 17.46
N ARG A 70 0.16 21.15 17.03
CA ARG A 70 -0.30 21.56 15.70
C ARG A 70 0.02 23.02 15.38
N LYS A 71 -0.29 23.92 16.31
CA LYS A 71 -0.05 25.37 16.15
C LYS A 71 1.44 25.70 15.98
N ASP A 72 2.30 25.02 16.73
CA ASP A 72 3.74 25.24 16.68
C ASP A 72 4.32 24.68 15.37
N LEU A 73 3.85 23.51 14.93
CA LEU A 73 4.23 22.90 13.66
C LEU A 73 3.79 23.75 12.46
N GLU A 74 2.58 24.31 12.51
CA GLU A 74 2.07 25.24 11.48
C GLU A 74 2.85 26.56 11.46
N ALA A 75 3.23 27.09 12.63
CA ALA A 75 4.07 28.27 12.72
C ALA A 75 5.49 28.04 12.17
N LEU A 76 6.04 26.83 12.37
CA LEU A 76 7.34 26.43 11.82
C LEU A 76 7.30 26.21 10.30
N ALA A 77 6.19 25.71 9.76
CA ALA A 77 6.04 25.51 8.32
C ALA A 77 5.95 26.82 7.51
N ASN A 78 5.57 27.92 8.16
CA ASN A 78 5.44 29.25 7.56
C ASN A 78 6.69 30.14 7.75
N LYS A 79 7.78 29.56 8.27
CA LYS A 79 9.11 30.19 8.31
C LYS A 79 9.97 29.66 7.16
#